data_AF-A0A167P417-F1
#
_entry.id   AF-A0A167P417-F1
#
_cell.length_a   1.000
_cell.length_b   1.000
_cell.length_c   1.000
_cell.angle_alpha   90.00
_cell.angle_beta   90.00
_cell.angle_gamma   90.00
#
_symmetry.space_group_name_H-M   'P 1'
#
loop_
_entity.id
_entity.type
_entity.pdbx_description
1 polymer ?
#
loop_
_entity_poly.entity_id
_entity_poly.type
_entity_poly.pdbx_seq_one_letter_code
_entity_poly.pdbx_strand_id
1 'polypeptide(L)'
;MEQFIQQHRLEDAILNNGLDQPEEILTKPMPEVQRVLKITKADCNTLYSAASSEIYDWRKRHQTVDDLSESTIQLGDPGFDKMLGGGILLGSVTEIVGER
;
A
#
# COMPACT_ATOMS: atom_id res chain seq x y z
N MET A 1 30.34 -18.88 3.09
CA MET A 1 30.73 -17.71 3.91
C MET A 1 30.34 -16.41 3.21
N GLU A 2 30.65 -16.23 1.92
CA GLU A 2 30.27 -15.01 1.16
C GLU A 2 28.76 -14.76 1.05
N GLN A 3 27.96 -15.80 0.78
CA GLN A 3 26.49 -15.68 0.72
C GLN A 3 25.88 -15.18 2.04
N PHE A 4 26.44 -15.60 3.18
CA PHE A 4 25.96 -15.21 4.51
C PHE A 4 26.24 -13.72 4.81
N ILE A 5 27.42 -13.24 4.40
CA ILE A 5 27.80 -11.82 4.51
C ILE A 5 26.93 -10.96 3.60
N GLN A 6 26.61 -11.46 2.40
CA GLN A 6 25.77 -10.75 1.44
C GLN A 6 24.30 -10.68 1.89
N GLN A 7 23.79 -11.73 2.53
CA GLN A 7 22.44 -11.76 3.09
C GLN A 7 22.27 -10.76 4.25
N HIS A 8 23.19 -10.73 5.22
CA HIS A 8 23.13 -9.75 6.31
C HIS A 8 23.21 -8.30 5.81
N ARG A 9 24.02 -8.03 4.78
CA ARG A 9 24.08 -6.68 4.17
C ARG A 9 22.77 -6.25 3.52
N LEU A 10 21.99 -7.19 3.00
CA LEU A 10 20.70 -6.90 2.39
C LEU A 10 19.64 -6.62 3.48
N GLU A 11 19.61 -7.42 4.54
CA GLU A 11 18.71 -7.23 5.68
C GLU A 11 18.94 -5.85 6.34
N ASP A 12 20.21 -5.48 6.57
CA ASP A 12 20.57 -4.16 7.09
C ASP A 12 20.13 -3.05 6.12
N ALA A 13 20.29 -3.23 4.81
CA ALA A 13 19.89 -2.24 3.81
C ALA A 13 18.36 -2.07 3.77
N ILE A 14 17.60 -3.14 3.93
CA ILE A 14 16.13 -3.11 4.02
C ILE A 14 15.71 -2.28 5.23
N LEU A 15 16.25 -2.60 6.42
CA LEU A 15 15.89 -1.92 7.66
C LEU A 15 16.28 -0.43 7.63
N ASN A 16 17.49 -0.12 7.17
CA ASN A 16 18.00 1.26 7.14
C ASN A 16 17.26 2.17 6.14
N ASN A 17 16.47 1.60 5.24
CA ASN A 17 15.70 2.36 4.25
C ASN A 17 14.18 2.26 4.48
N GLY A 18 13.74 1.70 5.61
CA GLY A 18 12.32 1.56 5.96
C GLY A 18 11.56 0.68 4.96
N LEU A 19 12.21 -0.35 4.43
CA LEU A 19 11.64 -1.30 3.47
C LEU A 19 11.24 -2.62 4.14
N ASP A 20 11.11 -2.62 5.47
CA ASP A 20 10.87 -3.80 6.29
C ASP A 20 9.43 -4.31 6.23
N GLN A 21 8.51 -3.53 5.66
CA GLN A 21 7.14 -3.92 5.39
C GLN A 21 6.87 -4.05 3.89
N PRO A 22 6.08 -5.04 3.44
CA PRO A 22 5.74 -5.22 2.03
C PRO A 22 5.08 -3.99 1.40
N GLU A 23 4.27 -3.24 2.14
CA GLU A 23 3.63 -2.01 1.68
C GLU A 23 4.67 -0.94 1.31
N GLU A 24 5.71 -0.78 2.12
CA GLU A 24 6.78 0.21 1.89
C GLU A 24 7.63 -0.10 0.66
N ILE A 25 7.75 -1.39 0.32
CA ILE A 25 8.38 -1.82 -0.93
C ILE A 25 7.51 -1.40 -2.12
N LEU A 26 6.19 -1.58 -2.02
CA LEU A 26 5.26 -1.33 -3.12
C LEU A 26 4.92 0.17 -3.32
N THR A 27 5.08 1.01 -2.30
CA THR A 27 4.90 2.47 -2.41
C THR A 27 6.04 3.15 -3.17
N LYS A 28 7.19 2.49 -3.30
CA LYS A 28 8.37 3.03 -3.98
C LYS A 28 8.50 2.52 -5.42
N PRO A 29 9.11 3.31 -6.33
CA PRO A 29 9.45 2.83 -7.67
C PRO A 29 10.55 1.78 -7.63
N MET A 30 10.41 0.71 -8.42
CA MET A 30 11.39 -0.38 -8.51
C MET A 30 12.84 0.08 -8.79
N PRO A 31 13.12 1.09 -9.66
CA PRO A 31 14.47 1.59 -9.84
C PRO A 31 15.09 2.22 -8.58
N GLU A 32 14.26 2.82 -7.72
CA GLU A 32 14.71 3.37 -6.44
C GLU A 32 15.13 2.25 -5.49
N VAL A 33 14.27 1.24 -5.33
CA VAL A 33 14.53 0.09 -4.46
C VAL A 33 15.76 -0.69 -4.93
N GLN A 34 15.90 -0.91 -6.24
CA GLN A 34 17.07 -1.57 -6.82
C GLN A 34 18.37 -0.81 -6.48
N ARG A 35 18.36 0.52 -6.61
CA ARG A 35 19.53 1.38 -6.33
C ARG A 35 19.89 1.36 -4.84
N VAL A 36 18.90 1.43 -3.97
CA VAL A 36 19.06 1.49 -2.52
C VAL A 36 19.58 0.18 -1.96
N LEU A 37 18.98 -0.94 -2.38
CA LEU A 37 19.37 -2.28 -1.92
C LEU A 37 20.58 -2.85 -2.66
N LYS A 38 21.01 -2.20 -3.76
CA LYS A 38 22.12 -2.63 -4.62
C LYS A 38 21.97 -4.07 -5.13
N ILE A 39 20.73 -4.45 -5.45
CA ILE A 39 20.38 -5.78 -5.97
C ILE A 39 20.21 -5.77 -7.48
N THR A 40 20.17 -6.96 -8.08
CA THR A 40 19.90 -7.07 -9.52
C THR A 40 18.45 -6.74 -9.82
N LYS A 41 18.15 -6.41 -11.09
CA LYS A 41 16.77 -6.23 -11.55
C LYS A 41 15.93 -7.48 -11.34
N ALA A 42 16.53 -8.67 -11.51
CA ALA A 42 15.84 -9.94 -11.31
C ALA A 42 15.44 -10.14 -9.85
N ASP A 43 16.36 -9.89 -8.91
CA ASP A 43 16.08 -9.99 -7.48
C ASP A 43 15.05 -8.94 -7.03
N CYS A 44 15.13 -7.72 -7.57
CA CYS A 44 14.15 -6.67 -7.29
C CYS A 44 12.76 -7.06 -7.80
N ASN A 45 12.65 -7.66 -8.99
CA ASN A 45 11.37 -8.19 -9.50
C ASN A 45 10.82 -9.30 -8.60
N THR A 46 11.68 -10.20 -8.11
CA THR A 46 11.30 -11.26 -7.18
C THR A 46 10.78 -10.66 -5.86
N LEU A 47 11.46 -9.64 -5.33
CA LEU A 47 11.04 -8.94 -4.11
C LEU A 47 9.66 -8.30 -4.28
N TYR A 48 9.42 -7.56 -5.37
CA TYR A 48 8.12 -6.96 -5.65
C TYR A 48 7.03 -8.01 -5.85
N SER A 49 7.34 -9.13 -6.52
CA SER A 49 6.38 -10.21 -6.71
C SER A 49 6.00 -10.87 -5.39
N ALA A 50 6.97 -11.06 -4.48
CA ALA A 50 6.74 -11.57 -3.14
C ALA A 50 5.89 -10.60 -2.31
N ALA A 51 6.28 -9.32 -2.24
CA ALA A 51 5.55 -8.28 -1.53
C ALA A 51 4.11 -8.11 -2.06
N SER A 52 3.93 -8.11 -3.39
CA SER A 52 2.60 -8.06 -4.01
C SER A 52 1.77 -9.29 -3.70
N SER A 53 2.37 -10.48 -3.60
CA SER A 53 1.64 -11.70 -3.25
C SER A 53 1.22 -11.71 -1.79
N GLU A 54 1.92 -11.00 -0.92
CA GLU A 54 1.57 -10.87 0.49
C GLU A 54 0.40 -9.91 0.70
N ILE A 55 0.45 -8.73 0.09
CA ILE A 55 -0.57 -7.68 0.24
C ILE A 55 -1.81 -7.94 -0.62
N TYR A 56 -1.62 -8.45 -1.84
CA TYR A 56 -2.67 -8.57 -2.85
C TYR A 56 -2.93 -10.02 -3.27
N ASP A 57 -2.91 -10.96 -2.32
CA ASP A 57 -3.24 -12.36 -2.59
C ASP A 57 -4.71 -12.50 -3.04
N TRP A 58 -4.94 -12.59 -4.34
CA TRP A 58 -6.27 -12.77 -4.91
C TRP A 58 -6.96 -14.06 -4.44
N ARG A 59 -6.21 -15.08 -4.01
CA ARG A 59 -6.77 -16.33 -3.47
C ARG A 59 -7.33 -16.14 -2.06
N LYS A 60 -6.81 -15.16 -1.30
CA LYS A 60 -7.32 -14.77 0.02
C LYS A 60 -8.42 -13.72 -0.05
N ARG A 61 -8.64 -13.09 -1.22
CA ARG A 61 -9.79 -12.21 -1.46
C ARG A 61 -11.07 -13.05 -1.62
N HIS A 62 -11.52 -13.68 -0.54
CA HIS A 62 -12.93 -13.99 -0.32
C HIS A 62 -13.55 -12.78 0.39
N GLN A 63 -13.49 -11.61 -0.25
CA GLN A 63 -14.38 -10.53 0.14
C GLN A 63 -15.69 -10.79 -0.55
N THR A 64 -16.72 -11.08 0.24
CA THR A 64 -18.10 -11.06 -0.24
C THR A 64 -18.46 -9.63 -0.65
N VAL A 65 -19.48 -9.44 -1.49
CA VAL A 65 -19.95 -8.09 -1.84
C VAL A 65 -20.26 -7.26 -0.59
N ASP A 66 -20.62 -7.92 0.52
CA ASP A 66 -20.86 -7.29 1.82
C ASP A 66 -19.59 -6.75 2.49
N ASP A 67 -18.42 -7.35 2.25
CA ASP A 67 -17.12 -6.90 2.78
C ASP A 67 -16.57 -5.67 2.04
N LEU A 68 -17.14 -5.37 0.86
CA LEU A 68 -16.87 -4.13 0.11
C LEU A 68 -17.78 -2.98 0.57
N SER A 69 -18.41 -3.09 1.75
CA SER A 69 -19.33 -2.07 2.26
C SER A 69 -18.74 -0.66 2.21
N GLU A 70 -19.48 0.22 1.56
CA GLU A 70 -19.18 1.64 1.46
C GLU A 70 -19.29 2.27 2.86
N SER A 71 -18.14 2.49 3.50
CA SER A 71 -18.08 3.17 4.79
C SER A 71 -18.10 4.68 4.57
N THR A 72 -18.93 5.40 5.34
CA THR A 72 -19.04 6.86 5.24
C THR A 72 -18.70 7.55 6.57
N ILE A 73 -18.20 8.78 6.50
CA ILE A 73 -18.05 9.69 7.65
C ILE A 73 -19.14 10.76 7.58
N GLN A 74 -19.94 10.88 8.64
CA GLN A 74 -20.99 11.90 8.75
C GLN A 74 -20.40 13.31 8.96
N LEU A 75 -21.04 14.30 8.33
CA LEU A 75 -20.74 15.71 8.47
C LEU A 75 -21.43 16.34 9.69
N GLY A 76 -22.42 15.65 10.26
CA GLY A 76 -23.21 16.15 11.39
C GLY A 76 -24.33 17.12 10.98
N ASP A 77 -24.51 17.32 9.68
CA ASP A 77 -25.66 18.01 9.09
C ASP A 77 -26.56 16.98 8.38
N PRO A 78 -27.80 16.74 8.86
CA PRO A 78 -28.68 15.73 8.28
C PRO A 78 -29.06 15.97 6.81
N GLY A 79 -29.04 17.22 6.35
CA GLY A 79 -29.32 17.57 4.96
C GLY A 79 -28.17 17.16 4.05
N PHE A 80 -26.95 17.51 4.43
CA PHE A 80 -25.73 17.14 3.70
C PHE A 80 -25.46 15.64 3.76
N ASP A 81 -25.64 15.01 4.93
CA ASP A 81 -25.45 13.56 5.06
C ASP A 81 -26.42 12.80 4.16
N LYS A 82 -27.68 13.25 4.08
CA LYS A 82 -28.65 12.68 3.14
C LYS A 82 -28.28 12.93 1.68
N MET A 83 -27.77 14.11 1.35
CA MET A 83 -27.34 14.47 -0.01
C MET A 83 -26.18 13.58 -0.48
N LEU A 84 -25.26 13.23 0.43
CA LEU A 84 -24.09 12.40 0.14
C LEU A 84 -24.34 10.90 0.35
N GLY A 85 -25.58 10.46 0.60
CA GLY A 85 -25.90 9.05 0.77
C GLY A 85 -25.44 8.45 2.10
N GLY A 86 -25.25 9.26 3.13
CA GLY A 86 -24.85 8.85 4.48
C GLY A 86 -23.61 9.57 5.02
N GLY A 87 -22.88 10.30 4.17
CA GLY A 87 -21.70 11.07 4.54
C GLY A 87 -20.61 11.02 3.45
N ILE A 88 -19.39 11.42 3.81
CA ILE A 88 -18.22 11.33 2.92
C ILE A 88 -17.75 9.87 2.82
N LEU A 89 -17.70 9.33 1.61
CA LEU A 89 -17.27 7.95 1.34
C LEU A 89 -15.76 7.74 1.61
N LEU A 90 -15.44 6.74 2.42
CA LEU A 90 -14.05 6.32 2.68
C LEU A 90 -13.44 5.61 1.46
N GLY A 91 -12.12 5.73 1.31
CA GLY A 91 -11.41 5.23 0.13
C GLY A 91 -11.67 6.05 -1.14
N SER A 92 -12.40 7.16 -1.02
CA SER A 92 -12.64 8.12 -2.10
C SER A 92 -11.99 9.47 -1.81
N VAL A 93 -11.88 10.32 -2.83
CA VAL A 93 -11.50 11.73 -2.68
C VAL A 93 -12.77 12.56 -2.86
N THR A 94 -13.11 13.37 -1.86
CA THR A 94 -14.24 14.30 -1.91
C THR A 94 -13.74 15.74 -1.86
N GLU A 95 -14.08 16.55 -2.86
CA GLU A 95 -13.72 17.96 -2.96
C GLU A 95 -14.93 18.85 -2.65
N ILE A 96 -14.74 19.89 -1.82
CA ILE A 96 -15.78 20.86 -1.48
C ILE A 96 -15.37 22.23 -2.04
N VAL A 97 -16.17 22.77 -2.95
CA VAL A 97 -15.94 24.07 -3.60
C VAL A 97 -17.07 25.05 -3.31
N GLY A 98 -16.72 26.34 -3.16
CA GLY A 98 -17.67 27.41 -2.89
C GLY A 98 -17.00 28.79 -2.86
N GLU A 99 -17.81 29.84 -2.96
CA GLU A 99 -17.36 31.22 -2.73
C GLU A 99 -16.97 31.43 -1.25
N ARG A 100 -16.17 32.48 -0.99
CA ARG A 100 -15.77 32.87 0.37
C ARG A 100 -16.77 33.81 1.02
#